data_AF-A0AAD5QNC3-F1
#
_entry.id   AF-A0AAD5QNC3-F1
#
_cell.length_a   1.000
_cell.length_b   1.000
_cell.length_c   1.000
_cell.angle_alpha   90.00
_cell.angle_beta   90.00
_cell.angle_gamma   90.00
#
_symmetry.space_group_name_H-M   'P 1'
#
loop_
_entity.id
_entity.type
_entity.pdbx_description
1 polymer ?
#
loop_
_entity_poly.entity_id
_entity_poly.type
_entity_poly.pdbx_seq_one_letter_code
_entity_poly.pdbx_strand_id
1 'polypeptide(L)'
;QSARMGLVNQLLLHVENMARALILYVKHASEPLPSEKSSAIKSSRFSLSDCRSALDLQSDSWFHAVLARAELILPDIAEFICASS
;
A
#
# COMPACT_ATOMS: atom_id res chain seq x y z
N GLN A 1 27.64 -2.33 -18.10
CA GLN A 1 26.24 -1.86 -18.03
C GLN A 1 26.25 -0.37 -17.70
N SER A 2 25.47 0.47 -18.38
CA SER A 2 25.49 1.93 -18.17
C SER A 2 24.99 2.29 -16.77
N ALA A 3 25.67 3.19 -16.05
CA ALA A 3 25.26 3.66 -14.72
C ALA A 3 23.79 4.14 -14.70
N ARG A 4 23.35 4.80 -15.79
CA ARG A 4 21.95 5.18 -16.02
C ARG A 4 20.98 3.99 -15.98
N MET A 5 21.32 2.87 -16.61
CA MET A 5 20.46 1.67 -16.59
C MET A 5 20.45 1.03 -15.21
N GLY A 6 21.58 1.07 -14.50
CA GLY A 6 21.64 0.64 -13.09
C GLY A 6 20.69 1.44 -12.22
N LEU A 7 20.70 2.78 -12.35
CA LEU A 7 19.79 3.66 -11.64
C LEU A 7 18.32 3.38 -11.98
N VAL A 8 17.99 3.24 -13.27
CA VAL A 8 16.61 2.93 -13.70
C VAL A 8 16.13 1.62 -13.08
N ASN A 9 16.95 0.58 -13.08
CA ASN A 9 16.57 -0.71 -12.50
C ASN A 9 16.37 -0.61 -10.97
N GLN A 10 17.24 0.12 -10.27
CA GLN A 10 17.10 0.32 -8.82
C GLN A 10 15.87 1.15 -8.49
N LEU A 11 15.54 2.16 -9.31
CA LEU A 11 14.31 2.92 -9.15
C LEU A 11 13.08 2.03 -9.31
N LEU A 12 13.02 1.22 -10.38
CA LEU A 12 11.90 0.30 -10.62
C LEU A 12 11.73 -0.71 -9.48
N LEU A 13 12.84 -1.26 -8.97
CA LEU A 13 12.84 -2.16 -7.83
C LEU A 13 12.33 -1.46 -6.56
N HIS A 14 12.73 -0.21 -6.34
CA HIS A 14 12.24 0.57 -5.21
C HIS A 14 10.72 0.79 -5.27
N VAL A 15 10.17 1.16 -6.44
CA VAL A 15 8.71 1.28 -6.62
C VAL A 15 8.00 -0.04 -6.32
N GLU A 16 8.53 -1.16 -6.81
CA GLU A 16 7.93 -2.47 -6.57
C GLU A 16 7.98 -2.87 -5.08
N ASN A 17 9.09 -2.62 -4.39
CA ASN A 17 9.20 -2.90 -2.96
C ASN A 17 8.21 -2.06 -2.15
N MET A 18 8.05 -0.78 -2.49
CA MET A 18 7.07 0.09 -1.82
C MET A 18 5.63 -0.37 -2.08
N ALA A 19 5.32 -0.83 -3.28
CA ALA A 19 4.00 -1.39 -3.59
C ALA A 19 3.70 -2.65 -2.75
N ARG A 20 4.69 -3.54 -2.59
CA ARG A 20 4.56 -4.73 -1.73
C ARG A 20 4.39 -4.36 -0.25
N ALA A 21 5.12 -3.35 0.23
CA ALA A 21 4.98 -2.83 1.59
C ALA A 21 3.59 -2.24 1.83
N LEU A 22 3.06 -1.47 0.86
CA LEU A 22 1.68 -0.94 0.90
C LEU A 22 0.65 -2.07 1.02
N ILE A 23 0.74 -3.09 0.16
CA ILE A 23 -0.15 -4.26 0.19
C ILE A 23 -0.08 -4.96 1.55
N LEU A 24 1.12 -5.16 2.08
CA LEU A 24 1.32 -5.85 3.34
C LEU A 24 0.72 -5.06 4.51
N TYR A 25 0.93 -3.74 4.53
CA TYR A 25 0.35 -2.86 5.53
C TYR A 25 -1.18 -2.93 5.53
N VAL A 26 -1.78 -2.79 4.34
CA VAL A 26 -3.24 -2.84 4.16
C VAL A 26 -3.82 -4.17 4.66
N LYS A 27 -3.16 -5.29 4.34
CA LYS A 27 -3.58 -6.62 4.80
C LYS A 27 -3.57 -6.72 6.33
N HIS A 28 -2.46 -6.35 6.97
CA HIS A 28 -2.37 -6.41 8.43
C HIS A 28 -3.33 -5.45 9.14
N ALA A 29 -3.51 -4.24 8.60
CA ALA A 29 -4.46 -3.29 9.16
C ALA A 29 -5.92 -3.76 9.04
N SER A 30 -6.21 -4.67 8.10
CA SER A 30 -7.55 -5.21 7.83
C SER A 30 -7.82 -6.56 8.52
N GLU A 31 -6.83 -7.17 9.20
CA GLU A 31 -7.01 -8.44 9.90
C GLU A 31 -7.84 -8.29 11.20
N PRO A 32 -8.82 -9.18 11.46
CA PRO A 32 -9.60 -9.15 12.70
C PRO A 32 -8.74 -9.58 13.89
N LEU A 33 -8.94 -8.96 15.05
CA LEU A 33 -8.21 -9.36 16.26
C LEU A 33 -8.68 -10.75 16.74
N PRO A 34 -7.77 -11.56 17.34
CA PRO A 34 -8.14 -12.84 17.94
C PRO A 34 -9.23 -12.75 19.03
N SER A 35 -9.42 -11.57 19.62
CA SER A 35 -10.38 -11.32 20.71
C SER A 35 -11.73 -10.78 20.24
N GLU A 36 -11.90 -10.43 18.97
CA GLU A 36 -13.15 -9.88 18.45
C GLU A 36 -14.16 -11.02 18.20
N LYS A 37 -15.09 -11.20 19.15
CA LYS A 37 -16.25 -12.08 18.99
C LYS A 37 -17.13 -11.59 17.84
N SER A 38 -16.90 -12.06 16.62
CA SER A 38 -17.76 -12.25 15.42
C SER A 38 -18.95 -11.29 15.10
N SER A 39 -19.18 -10.18 15.79
CA SER A 39 -20.34 -9.30 15.58
C SER A 39 -20.02 -7.83 15.34
N ALA A 40 -18.74 -7.47 15.17
CA ALA A 40 -18.36 -6.11 14.79
C ALA A 40 -18.39 -5.96 13.26
N ILE A 41 -19.58 -5.67 12.77
CA ILE A 41 -19.83 -5.20 11.41
C ILE A 41 -19.12 -3.84 11.23
N LYS A 42 -18.30 -3.74 10.17
CA LYS A 42 -17.46 -2.60 9.72
C LYS A 42 -16.06 -2.53 10.34
N SER A 43 -15.09 -3.08 9.61
CA SER A 43 -13.65 -2.80 9.78
C SER A 43 -13.42 -1.29 9.71
N SER A 44 -13.21 -0.66 10.87
CA SER A 44 -12.88 0.77 11.01
C SER A 44 -11.37 1.00 11.19
N ARG A 45 -10.54 0.02 10.80
CA ARG A 45 -9.14 -0.03 11.25
C ARG A 45 -8.12 0.42 10.23
N PHE A 46 -8.43 0.33 8.93
CA PHE A 46 -7.55 0.88 7.92
C PHE A 46 -7.72 2.41 7.85
N SER A 47 -6.61 3.13 8.05
CA SER A 47 -6.52 4.58 7.90
C SER A 47 -5.50 4.87 6.80
N LEU A 48 -5.96 5.50 5.72
CA LEU A 48 -5.08 5.89 4.62
C LEU A 48 -4.01 6.88 5.11
N SER A 49 -4.37 7.80 6.00
CA SER A 49 -3.43 8.77 6.58
C SER A 49 -2.30 8.08 7.35
N ASP A 50 -2.62 7.08 8.17
CA ASP A 50 -1.62 6.35 8.96
C ASP A 50 -0.75 5.47 8.07
N CYS A 51 -1.35 4.84 7.06
CA CYS A 51 -0.63 4.05 6.07
C CYS A 51 0.38 4.92 5.29
N ARG A 52 -0.06 6.08 4.79
CA ARG A 52 0.82 7.01 4.06
C ARG A 52 1.93 7.56 4.95
N SER A 53 1.65 7.77 6.23
CA SER A 53 2.66 8.21 7.20
C SER A 53 3.67 7.12 7.52
N ALA A 54 3.23 5.88 7.72
CA ALA A 54 4.13 4.77 8.04
C ALA A 54 5.07 4.38 6.87
N LEU A 55 4.68 4.68 5.63
CA LEU A 55 5.42 4.31 4.42
C LEU A 55 6.07 5.52 3.70
N ASP A 56 6.10 6.69 4.34
CA ASP A 56 6.62 7.94 3.75
C ASP A 56 5.99 8.29 2.38
N LEU A 57 4.69 7.99 2.21
CA LEU A 57 3.91 8.26 0.99
C LEU A 57 3.12 9.58 1.08
N GLN A 58 3.71 10.63 1.66
CA GLN A 58 3.02 11.92 1.85
C GLN A 58 2.78 12.65 0.52
N SER A 59 3.72 12.56 -0.41
CA SER A 59 3.55 13.12 -1.76
C SER A 59 2.49 12.37 -2.55
N ASP A 60 1.47 13.07 -3.06
CA ASP A 60 0.40 12.46 -3.87
C ASP A 60 0.92 11.76 -5.12
N SER A 61 1.87 12.38 -5.82
CA SER A 61 2.45 11.79 -7.03
C SER A 61 3.20 10.49 -6.71
N TRP A 62 3.90 10.45 -5.58
CA TRP A 62 4.61 9.25 -5.16
C TRP A 62 3.65 8.16 -4.69
N PHE A 63 2.66 8.53 -3.87
CA PHE A 63 1.60 7.62 -3.45
C PHE A 63 0.89 6.99 -4.65
N HIS A 64 0.48 7.78 -5.64
CA HIS A 64 -0.21 7.25 -6.82
C HIS A 64 0.68 6.37 -7.69
N ALA A 65 1.98 6.65 -7.80
CA ALA A 65 2.91 5.76 -8.50
C ALA A 65 3.03 4.40 -7.80
N VAL A 66 3.14 4.40 -6.46
CA VAL A 66 3.19 3.18 -5.65
C VAL A 66 1.85 2.43 -5.70
N LEU A 67 0.73 3.14 -5.59
CA LEU A 67 -0.61 2.56 -5.65
C LEU A 67 -0.89 1.91 -7.02
N ALA A 68 -0.54 2.58 -8.11
CA ALA A 68 -0.67 2.02 -9.45
C ALA A 68 0.18 0.74 -9.62
N ARG A 69 1.38 0.71 -9.04
CA ARG A 69 2.20 -0.52 -9.03
C ARG A 69 1.59 -1.60 -8.14
N ALA A 70 0.99 -1.24 -7.00
CA ALA A 70 0.31 -2.17 -6.11
C ALA A 70 -0.92 -2.79 -6.77
N GLU A 71 -1.72 -2.02 -7.50
CA GLU A 71 -2.88 -2.48 -8.28
C GLU A 71 -2.49 -3.56 -9.30
N LEU A 72 -1.33 -3.40 -9.95
CA LEU A 72 -0.81 -4.43 -10.87
C LEU A 72 -0.37 -5.73 -10.16
N ILE A 73 -0.06 -5.68 -8.87
CA ILE A 73 0.38 -6.84 -8.08
C ILE A 73 -0.81 -7.52 -7.39
N LEU A 74 -1.72 -6.72 -6.84
CA LEU A 74 -2.95 -7.15 -6.18
C LEU A 74 -4.10 -6.29 -6.73
N PRO A 75 -4.87 -6.81 -7.71
CA PRO A 75 -6.04 -6.11 -8.24
C PRO A 75 -7.03 -5.71 -7.15
N ASP A 76 -7.76 -4.63 -7.40
CA ASP A 76 -8.82 -4.06 -6.56
C ASP A 76 -8.34 -3.40 -5.24
N ILE A 77 -7.02 -3.35 -5.00
CA ILE A 77 -6.48 -2.67 -3.81
C ILE A 77 -6.71 -1.16 -3.86
N ALA A 78 -6.67 -0.54 -5.05
CA ALA A 78 -6.96 0.88 -5.18
C ALA A 78 -8.41 1.20 -4.84
N GLU A 79 -9.36 0.36 -5.27
CA GLU A 79 -10.77 0.51 -4.91
C GLU A 79 -10.96 0.38 -3.40
N PHE A 80 -10.37 -0.65 -2.78
CA PHE A 80 -10.43 -0.84 -1.33
C PHE A 80 -9.94 0.39 -0.55
N ILE A 81 -8.76 0.92 -0.94
CA ILE A 81 -8.14 2.06 -0.26
C ILE A 81 -8.98 3.32 -0.43
N CYS A 82 -9.46 3.60 -1.64
CA CYS A 82 -10.28 4.79 -1.94
C CYS A 82 -11.69 4.71 -1.31
N ALA A 83 -12.25 3.51 -1.17
CA ALA A 83 -13.52 3.32 -0.47
C ALA A 83 -13.40 3.47 1.05
N SER A 84 -12.18 3.36 1.58
CA SER A 84 -11.85 3.44 3.02
C SER A 84 -11.27 4.79 3.46
N SER A 85 -11.10 5.73 2.52
CA SER A 85 -10.59 7.09 2.75
C SER A 85 -11.69 8.12 2.99
#